data_AF-Q0G1G3-F1
#
_entry.id   AF-Q0G1G3-F1
#
_cell.length_a   1.000
_cell.length_b   1.000
_cell.length_c   1.000
_cell.angle_alpha   90.00
_cell.angle_beta   90.00
_cell.angle_gamma   90.00
#
_symmetry.space_group_name_H-M   'P 1'
#
loop_
_entity.id
_entity.type
_entity.pdbx_description
1 polymer ?
#
loop_
_entity_poly.entity_id
_entity_poly.type
_entity_poly.pdbx_seq_one_letter_code
_entity_poly.pdbx_strand_id
1 'polypeptide(L)' 'MIPSHANEKATENGEIVAGSKTEAFMDAVEANAYLPLSGRTMIFDSEGACTDGCE' A
#
# COMPACT_ATOMS: atom_id res chain seq x y z
N MET A 1 4.07 -7.03 2.86
CA MET A 1 3.04 -7.53 1.91
C MET A 1 2.54 -6.37 1.08
N ILE A 2 2.11 -6.59 -0.17
CA ILE A 2 1.56 -5.54 -1.04
C ILE A 2 0.16 -6.00 -1.51
N PRO A 3 -0.93 -5.50 -0.91
CA PRO A 3 -2.28 -5.89 -1.26
C PRO A 3 -2.69 -5.26 -2.61
N SER A 4 -2.55 -6.03 -3.68
CA SER A 4 -2.94 -5.63 -5.04
C SER A 4 -4.37 -6.07 -5.38
N HIS A 5 -4.90 -5.58 -6.50
CA HIS A 5 -6.24 -5.95 -7.00
C HIS A 5 -7.38 -5.71 -5.98
N ALA A 6 -7.36 -4.57 -5.28
CA ALA A 6 -8.40 -4.20 -4.30
C ALA A 6 -9.83 -4.11 -4.89
N ASN A 7 -9.97 -4.08 -6.23
CA ASN A 7 -11.23 -3.95 -6.96
C ASN A 7 -12.05 -2.70 -6.59
N GLU A 8 -11.38 -1.70 -6.01
CA GLU A 8 -11.90 -0.40 -5.65
C GLU A 8 -10.84 0.68 -5.96
N LYS A 9 -11.28 1.94 -6.08
CA LYS A 9 -10.36 3.08 -6.09
C LYS A 9 -9.91 3.35 -4.65
N ALA A 10 -8.83 2.69 -4.25
CA ALA A 10 -8.29 2.73 -2.89
C ALA A 10 -7.47 3.97 -2.58
N THR A 11 -6.90 4.61 -3.62
CA THR A 11 -6.06 5.80 -3.47
C THR A 11 -6.45 6.90 -4.47
N GLU A 12 -6.17 8.14 -4.08
CA GLU A 12 -6.27 9.33 -4.92
C GLU A 12 -5.06 10.23 -4.65
N ASN A 13 -4.34 10.62 -5.70
CA ASN A 13 -3.10 11.43 -5.57
C ASN A 13 -2.02 10.86 -4.63
N GLY A 14 -2.01 9.53 -4.45
CA GLY A 14 -1.07 8.84 -3.55
C GLY A 14 -1.60 8.60 -2.13
N GLU A 15 -2.72 9.21 -1.77
CA GLU A 15 -3.30 9.08 -0.43
C GLU A 15 -4.42 8.04 -0.41
N ILE A 16 -4.61 7.36 0.73
CA ILE A 16 -5.73 6.43 0.92
C ILE A 16 -7.04 7.22 0.90
N VAL A 17 -8.04 6.70 0.19
CA VAL A 17 -9.41 7.24 0.22
C VAL A 17 -10.07 6.86 1.54
N ALA A 18 -10.49 7.86 2.32
CA ALA A 18 -11.19 7.66 3.58
C ALA A 18 -12.49 6.85 3.39
N GLY A 19 -12.74 5.90 4.29
CA GLY A 19 -13.87 4.97 4.25
C GLY A 19 -13.75 3.84 3.21
N SER A 20 -12.61 3.71 2.53
CA SER A 20 -12.36 2.60 1.60
C SER A 20 -12.15 1.27 2.34
N LYS A 21 -12.32 0.14 1.64
CA LYS A 21 -11.99 -1.17 2.23
C LYS A 21 -10.49 -1.32 2.45
N THR A 22 -9.69 -0.61 1.67
CA THR A 22 -8.23 -0.56 1.79
C THR A 22 -7.82 0.14 3.08
N GLU A 23 -8.46 1.24 3.46
CA GLU A 23 -8.27 1.87 4.79
C GLU A 23 -8.55 0.85 5.90
N ALA A 24 -9.74 0.24 5.89
CA ALA A 24 -10.11 -0.75 6.90
C ALA A 24 -9.17 -1.98 6.94
N PHE A 25 -8.64 -2.40 5.79
CA PHE A 25 -7.66 -3.47 5.71
C PHE A 25 -6.31 -3.06 6.31
N MET A 26 -5.82 -1.86 5.99
CA MET A 26 -4.56 -1.33 6.50
C MET A 26 -4.61 -1.12 8.02
N ASP A 27 -5.75 -0.73 8.56
CA ASP A 27 -5.97 -0.61 10.01
C ASP A 27 -6.02 -1.96 10.73
N ALA A 28 -6.47 -3.02 10.04
CA ALA A 28 -6.68 -4.34 10.63
C ALA A 28 -5.47 -5.28 10.50
N VAL A 29 -4.57 -5.04 9.56
CA VAL A 29 -3.46 -5.94 9.26
C VAL A 29 -2.28 -5.70 10.21
N GLU A 30 -1.85 -6.74 10.93
CA GLU A 30 -0.68 -6.64 11.83
C GLU A 30 0.66 -6.73 11.08
N ALA A 31 0.65 -7.31 9.89
CA ALA A 31 1.85 -7.42 9.06
C ALA A 31 2.13 -6.09 8.34
N ASN A 32 3.42 -5.76 8.15
CA ASN A 32 3.84 -4.61 7.35
C ASN A 32 3.26 -4.70 5.93
N ALA A 33 2.28 -3.84 5.65
CA ALA A 33 1.61 -3.71 4.37
C ALA A 33 1.99 -2.39 3.70
N TYR A 34 2.20 -2.43 2.38
CA TYR A 34 2.57 -1.26 1.58
C TYR A 34 1.55 -1.07 0.45
N LEU A 35 1.10 0.15 0.22
CA LEU A 35 0.14 0.45 -0.85
C LEU A 35 0.79 0.27 -2.23
N PRO A 36 0.15 -0.47 -3.16
CA PRO A 36 0.61 -0.51 -4.55
C PRO A 36 0.22 0.78 -5.28
N LEU A 37 1.18 1.69 -5.47
CA LEU A 37 0.99 2.89 -6.29
C LEU A 37 1.28 2.58 -7.76
N SER A 38 0.30 2.84 -8.62
CA SER A 38 0.42 2.53 -10.06
C SER A 38 1.53 3.36 -10.71
N GLY A 39 2.42 2.70 -11.46
CA GLY A 39 3.55 3.35 -12.14
C GLY A 39 4.71 3.74 -11.22
N ARG A 40 4.64 3.42 -9.93
CA ARG A 40 5.72 3.63 -8.96
C ARG A 40 6.53 2.36 -8.77
N THR A 41 7.85 2.46 -8.88
CA THR A 41 8.77 1.40 -8.45
C THR A 41 9.02 1.52 -6.95
N MET A 42 8.92 0.39 -6.24
CA MET A 42 9.24 0.28 -4.81
C MET A 42 10.54 -0.51 -4.65
N ILE A 43 11.40 -0.09 -3.72
CA ILE A 43 12.71 -0.69 -3.48
C ILE A 43 12.74 -1.28 -2.07
N PHE A 44 13.21 -2.52 -1.95
CA PHE A 44 13.31 -3.24 -0.69
C PHE A 44 14.75 -3.72 -0.48
N ASP A 45 15.20 -3.69 0.78
CA ASP A 45 16.50 -4.25 1.16
C ASP A 45 16.45 -5.77 1.40
N SER A 46 17.57 -6.35 1.83
CA SER A 46 17.68 -7.78 2.11
C SER A 46 16.83 -8.26 3.29
N GLU A 47 16.37 -7.35 4.16
CA GLU A 47 15.51 -7.64 5.30
C GLU A 47 14.02 -7.49 4.92
N GLY A 48 13.73 -7.02 3.71
CA GLY A 48 12.38 -6.77 3.21
C GLY A 48 11.77 -5.46 3.71
N ALA A 49 12.59 -4.56 4.26
CA ALA A 49 12.16 -3.21 4.60
C ALA A 49 12.12 -2.35 3.33
N CYS A 50 11.08 -1.53 3.19
CA CYS A 50 11.03 -0.60 2.08
C CYS A 50 12.00 0.55 2.29
N THR A 51 12.81 0.82 1.28
CA THR A 51 13.86 1.85 1.31
C THR A 51 13.57 3.02 0.36
N ASP A 52 12.70 2.84 -0.63
CA ASP A 52 12.25 3.89 -1.53
C ASP A 52 10.90 3.54 -2.21
N GLY A 53 10.11 4.56 -2.54
CA GLY A 53 8.92 4.42 -3.37
C GLY A 53 7.67 3.82 -2.72
N CYS A 54 7.63 3.66 -1.39
CA CYS A 54 6.45 3.16 -0.66
C CYS A 54 5.47 4.23 -0.17
N GLU A 55 5.71 5.49 -0.55
CA GLU A 55 4.94 6.69 -0.20
C GLU A 55 4.27 7.31 -1.43
#